data_AF-A0A2A4NWD1-F1
#
_entry.id   AF-A0A2A4NWD1-F1
#
_cell.length_a   1.000
_cell.length_b   1.000
_cell.length_c   1.000
_cell.angle_alpha   90.00
_cell.angle_beta   90.00
_cell.angle_gamma   90.00
#
_symmetry.space_group_name_H-M   'P 1'
#
loop_
_entity.id
_entity.type
_entity.pdbx_description
1 polymer ?
#
loop_
_entity_poly.entity_id
_entity_poly.type
_entity_poly.pdbx_seq_one_letter_code
_entity_poly.pdbx_strand_id
1 'polypeptide(L)'
;MLYMIKKIMILIILVLIIVFTVKVTIDLSFSGTKKVFIIENYNEIYSLDQLIKLPQFEGKILYINLYNVYCAASLKQFNPLRKIMERPQAEEIVYIHLATPKMTFTNFWKSTVKEQDLKGHHMLMNSVFYKEFWTHFSSEKVSYTPLYIAVGKDKKTKIISSPKTLLDRYILNDCNLVIATFVRDNLDVIRPHLLRDRDKLRISIALNKDASVDSVSCFSIAGKEKSSIKNRIEVWKQLDLKIKETFDAIAAEKINFKRSSIDLPMDVKELSAMIRLRSN
;
A
#
# COMPACT_ATOMS: atom_id res chain seq x y z
N MET A 1 14.83 -56.17 13.22
CA MET A 1 13.90 -55.13 12.71
C MET A 1 13.99 -53.83 13.51
N LEU A 2 13.76 -53.85 14.84
CA LEU A 2 13.79 -52.65 15.71
C LEU A 2 15.11 -51.85 15.65
N TYR A 3 16.26 -52.54 15.55
CA TYR A 3 17.59 -51.90 15.45
C TYR A 3 17.79 -51.10 14.15
N MET A 4 17.30 -51.62 13.01
CA MET A 4 17.38 -50.91 11.72
C MET A 4 16.47 -49.67 11.72
N ILE A 5 15.27 -49.76 12.30
CA ILE A 5 14.36 -48.62 12.45
C ILE A 5 15.00 -47.51 13.30
N LYS A 6 15.68 -47.86 14.41
CA LYS A 6 16.41 -46.88 15.25
C LYS A 6 17.53 -46.17 14.49
N LYS A 7 18.33 -46.89 13.67
CA LYS A 7 19.38 -46.28 12.85
C LYS A 7 18.83 -45.31 11.81
N ILE A 8 17.76 -45.69 11.12
CA ILE A 8 17.08 -44.83 10.15
C ILE A 8 16.52 -43.57 10.84
N MET A 9 15.90 -43.73 12.00
CA MET A 9 15.37 -42.60 12.77
C MET A 9 16.48 -41.64 13.24
N ILE A 10 17.61 -42.17 13.73
CA ILE A 10 18.78 -41.35 14.10
C ILE A 10 19.29 -40.58 12.88
N LEU A 11 19.42 -41.23 11.71
CA LEU A 11 19.88 -40.59 10.49
C LEU A 11 18.93 -39.45 10.06
N ILE A 12 17.61 -39.66 10.11
CA ILE A 12 16.61 -38.63 9.80
C ILE A 12 16.75 -37.44 10.74
N ILE A 13 16.88 -37.67 12.05
CA ILE A 13 17.05 -36.60 13.04
C ILE A 13 18.33 -35.81 12.75
N LEU A 14 19.43 -36.49 12.42
CA LEU A 14 20.72 -35.86 12.15
C LEU A 14 20.66 -35.00 10.88
N VAL A 15 19.98 -35.47 9.83
CA VAL A 15 19.72 -34.67 8.62
C VAL A 15 18.86 -33.44 8.94
N LEU A 16 17.79 -33.60 9.74
CA LEU A 16 16.95 -32.46 10.14
C LEU A 16 17.73 -31.40 10.93
N ILE A 17 18.62 -31.82 11.82
CA ILE A 17 19.50 -30.91 12.57
C ILE A 17 20.43 -30.15 11.61
N ILE A 18 21.06 -30.85 10.66
CA ILE A 18 21.95 -30.21 9.66
C ILE A 18 21.17 -29.20 8.80
N VAL A 19 19.99 -29.56 8.32
CA VAL A 19 19.14 -28.65 7.52
C VAL A 19 18.76 -27.41 8.35
N PHE A 20 18.42 -27.61 9.62
CA PHE A 20 18.08 -26.51 10.53
C PHE A 20 19.27 -25.59 10.78
N THR A 21 20.46 -26.12 11.07
CA THR A 21 21.66 -25.29 11.32
C THR A 21 22.07 -24.52 10.07
N VAL A 22 22.07 -25.15 8.90
CA VAL A 22 22.34 -24.49 7.61
C VAL A 22 21.37 -23.33 7.38
N LYS A 23 20.06 -23.55 7.60
CA LYS A 23 19.06 -22.49 7.45
C LYS A 23 19.32 -21.31 8.39
N VAL A 24 19.62 -21.60 9.66
CA VAL A 24 19.93 -20.56 10.67
C VAL A 24 21.17 -19.76 10.26
N THR A 25 22.23 -20.41 9.79
CA THR A 25 23.45 -19.73 9.34
C THR A 25 23.21 -18.85 8.12
N ILE A 26 22.43 -19.31 7.14
CA ILE A 26 22.08 -18.51 5.96
C ILE A 26 21.31 -17.26 6.38
N ASP A 27 20.29 -17.39 7.24
CA ASP A 27 19.47 -16.27 7.68
C ASP A 27 20.27 -15.27 8.54
N LEU A 28 21.21 -15.75 9.36
CA LEU A 28 22.16 -14.91 10.11
C LEU A 28 23.07 -14.09 9.20
N SER A 29 23.56 -14.71 8.13
CA SER A 29 24.45 -14.09 7.15
C SER A 29 23.74 -13.12 6.20
N PHE A 30 22.40 -13.07 6.22
CA PHE A 30 21.65 -12.17 5.36
C PHE A 30 22.06 -10.71 5.61
N SER A 31 22.54 -10.07 4.54
CA SER A 31 23.00 -8.68 4.50
C SER A 31 22.19 -7.82 3.50
N GLY A 32 21.21 -8.42 2.82
CA GLY A 32 20.36 -7.75 1.85
C GLY A 32 20.33 -8.43 0.47
N THR A 33 19.71 -7.75 -0.49
CA THR A 33 19.65 -8.11 -1.92
C THR A 33 19.87 -6.85 -2.76
N LYS A 34 19.76 -6.94 -4.09
CA LYS A 34 19.85 -5.76 -4.99
C LYS A 34 18.80 -4.68 -4.70
N LYS A 35 17.68 -5.02 -4.04
CA LYS A 35 16.58 -4.10 -3.74
C LYS A 35 16.28 -3.96 -2.24
N VAL A 36 16.83 -4.85 -1.41
CA VAL A 36 16.66 -4.89 0.05
C VAL A 36 17.99 -4.52 0.69
N PHE A 37 18.06 -3.37 1.34
CA PHE A 37 19.29 -2.87 1.94
C PHE A 37 19.20 -2.97 3.46
N ILE A 38 20.12 -3.66 4.12
CA ILE A 38 20.24 -3.56 5.58
C ILE A 38 21.08 -2.31 5.88
N ILE A 39 20.59 -1.42 6.75
CA ILE A 39 21.37 -0.25 7.17
C ILE A 39 22.59 -0.73 7.96
N GLU A 40 23.79 -0.36 7.51
CA GLU A 40 25.03 -0.70 8.21
C GLU A 40 25.10 -0.02 9.57
N ASN A 41 25.73 -0.67 10.54
CA ASN A 41 25.88 -0.18 11.91
C ASN A 41 24.56 0.30 12.55
N TYR A 42 23.43 -0.32 12.18
CA TYR A 42 22.12 0.08 12.69
C TYR A 42 22.02 0.05 14.23
N ASN A 43 22.87 -0.73 14.90
CA ASN A 43 22.93 -0.78 16.36
C ASN A 43 23.45 0.53 17.00
N GLU A 44 24.15 1.35 16.23
CA GLU A 44 24.76 2.63 16.65
C GLU A 44 23.87 3.85 16.36
N ILE A 45 22.68 3.62 15.79
CA ILE A 45 21.69 4.66 15.53
C ILE A 45 20.70 4.69 16.71
N TYR A 46 20.66 5.81 17.43
CA TYR A 46 19.93 5.97 18.68
C TYR A 46 18.72 6.92 18.61
N SER A 47 18.48 7.55 17.46
CA SER A 47 17.33 8.44 17.30
C SER A 47 16.81 8.53 15.86
N LEU A 48 15.56 9.00 15.72
CA LEU A 48 14.97 9.24 14.40
C LEU A 48 15.77 10.30 13.65
N ASP A 49 16.24 11.31 14.38
CA ASP A 49 17.04 12.41 13.87
C ASP A 49 18.39 11.94 13.29
N GLN A 50 19.07 11.00 13.94
CA GLN A 50 20.28 10.38 13.41
C GLN A 50 19.98 9.57 12.14
N LEU A 51 18.90 8.79 12.16
CA LEU A 51 18.48 7.99 11.01
C LEU A 51 18.23 8.85 9.77
N ILE A 52 17.43 9.92 9.88
CA ILE A 52 17.04 10.73 8.71
C ILE A 52 18.18 11.62 8.18
N LYS A 53 19.25 11.80 8.96
CA LYS A 53 20.46 12.55 8.60
C LYS A 53 21.57 11.68 8.03
N LEU A 54 21.36 10.37 7.87
CA LEU A 54 22.33 9.51 7.20
C LEU A 54 22.61 10.01 5.76
N PRO A 55 23.87 9.96 5.27
CA PRO A 55 24.25 10.53 3.98
C PRO A 55 23.41 10.04 2.80
N GLN A 56 23.07 8.75 2.77
CA GLN A 56 22.26 8.15 1.70
C GLN A 56 20.81 8.68 1.62
N PHE A 57 20.35 9.42 2.64
CA PHE A 57 19.00 9.97 2.75
C PHE A 57 18.97 11.50 2.62
N GLU A 58 20.10 12.13 2.32
CA GLU A 58 20.19 13.58 2.12
C GLU A 58 19.43 14.02 0.86
N GLY A 59 18.64 15.10 0.97
CA GLY A 59 17.83 15.63 -0.14
C GLY A 59 16.63 14.77 -0.58
N LYS A 60 16.40 13.61 0.07
CA LYS A 60 15.35 12.65 -0.30
C LYS A 60 14.10 12.78 0.57
N ILE A 61 12.98 12.34 0.02
CA ILE A 61 11.75 12.14 0.78
C ILE A 61 11.78 10.72 1.34
N LEU A 62 11.52 10.57 2.63
CA LEU A 62 11.58 9.27 3.30
C LEU A 62 10.17 8.81 3.66
N TYR A 63 9.87 7.55 3.34
CA TYR A 63 8.71 6.84 3.82
C TYR A 63 9.15 5.83 4.87
N ILE A 64 8.82 6.06 6.13
CA ILE A 64 9.19 5.19 7.24
C ILE A 64 7.98 4.32 7.61
N ASN A 65 8.14 3.00 7.50
CA ASN A 65 7.22 1.97 7.94
C ASN A 65 7.72 1.39 9.27
N LEU A 66 7.13 1.83 10.38
CA LEU A 66 7.38 1.23 11.69
C LEU A 66 6.53 -0.02 11.85
N TYR A 67 7.18 -1.16 12.05
CA TYR A 67 6.52 -2.46 12.12
C TYR A 67 7.06 -3.34 13.24
N ASN A 68 6.25 -4.31 13.65
CA ASN A 68 6.66 -5.37 14.55
C ASN A 68 6.60 -6.72 13.82
N VAL A 69 7.71 -7.47 13.84
CA VAL A 69 7.85 -8.77 13.17
C VAL A 69 6.85 -9.83 13.64
N TYR A 70 6.26 -9.68 14.83
CA TYR A 70 5.23 -10.58 15.38
C TYR A 70 3.81 -10.05 15.23
N CYS A 71 3.63 -8.86 14.68
CA CYS A 71 2.33 -8.27 14.49
C CYS A 71 1.81 -8.65 13.10
N ALA A 72 0.88 -9.61 13.05
CA ALA A 72 0.25 -10.04 11.79
C ALA A 72 -0.38 -8.86 11.03
N ALA A 73 -0.94 -7.88 11.75
CA ALA A 73 -1.48 -6.66 11.13
C ALA A 73 -0.38 -5.79 10.49
N SER A 74 0.83 -5.76 11.05
CA SER A 74 1.97 -5.07 10.46
C SER A 74 2.45 -5.77 9.19
N LEU A 75 2.65 -7.09 9.24
CA LEU A 75 3.12 -7.86 8.08
C LEU A 75 2.11 -7.83 6.92
N LYS A 76 0.80 -7.82 7.21
CA LYS A 76 -0.25 -7.67 6.18
C LYS A 76 -0.14 -6.38 5.36
N GLN A 77 0.55 -5.36 5.85
CA GLN A 77 0.69 -4.07 5.16
C GLN A 77 1.83 -4.06 4.14
N PHE A 78 2.68 -5.09 4.14
CA PHE A 78 3.78 -5.20 3.20
C PHE A 78 3.28 -5.41 1.77
N ASN A 79 2.17 -6.14 1.57
CA ASN A 79 1.64 -6.35 0.24
C ASN A 79 1.02 -5.08 -0.38
N PRO A 80 0.14 -4.32 0.31
CA PRO A 80 -0.29 -3.02 -0.18
C PRO A 80 0.88 -2.06 -0.41
N LEU A 81 1.91 -2.08 0.45
CA LEU A 81 3.08 -1.23 0.30
C LEU A 81 3.89 -1.59 -0.96
N ARG A 82 4.09 -2.88 -1.24
CA ARG A 82 4.74 -3.35 -2.48
C ARG A 82 4.02 -2.83 -3.72
N LYS A 83 2.69 -2.91 -3.75
CA LYS A 83 1.87 -2.38 -4.85
C LYS A 83 2.02 -0.87 -5.02
N ILE A 84 2.12 -0.11 -3.93
CA ILE A 84 2.39 1.34 -3.99
C ILE A 84 3.76 1.60 -4.61
N MET A 85 4.78 0.81 -4.23
CA MET A 85 6.16 0.99 -4.68
C MET A 85 6.40 0.60 -6.15
N GLU A 86 5.55 -0.24 -6.73
CA GLU A 86 5.57 -0.62 -8.15
C GLU A 86 4.99 0.48 -9.06
N ARG A 87 4.21 1.40 -8.49
CA ARG A 87 3.59 2.49 -9.25
C ARG A 87 4.65 3.56 -9.57
N PRO A 88 4.59 4.19 -10.76
CA PRO A 88 5.41 5.35 -11.07
C PRO A 88 5.23 6.42 -9.98
N GLN A 89 6.33 6.91 -9.43
CA GLN A 89 6.34 7.99 -8.44
C GLN A 89 6.96 9.23 -9.09
N ALA A 90 6.37 10.39 -8.86
CA ALA A 90 6.87 11.67 -9.38
C ALA A 90 8.19 12.10 -8.73
N GLU A 91 8.47 11.60 -7.52
CA GLU A 91 9.68 11.92 -6.75
C GLU A 91 10.39 10.64 -6.29
N GLU A 92 11.71 10.73 -6.10
CA GLU A 92 12.51 9.65 -5.53
C GLU A 92 12.20 9.49 -4.03
N ILE A 93 11.24 8.62 -3.73
CA ILE A 93 10.90 8.23 -2.36
C ILE A 93 11.83 7.10 -1.91
N VAL A 94 12.47 7.26 -0.76
CA VAL A 94 13.22 6.20 -0.09
C VAL A 94 12.35 5.55 0.97
N TYR A 95 12.19 4.23 0.86
CA TYR A 95 11.44 3.44 1.83
C TYR A 95 12.38 2.92 2.92
N ILE A 96 12.02 3.17 4.18
CA ILE A 96 12.74 2.69 5.37
C ILE A 96 11.76 1.84 6.20
N HIS A 97 12.09 0.58 6.43
CA HIS A 97 11.32 -0.36 7.23
C HIS A 97 12.00 -0.52 8.59
N LEU A 98 11.38 0.06 9.61
CA LEU A 98 11.91 0.18 10.94
C LEU A 98 11.24 -0.83 11.87
N ALA A 99 11.97 -1.88 12.25
CA ALA A 99 11.47 -2.92 13.13
C ALA A 99 11.64 -2.53 14.60
N THR A 100 10.60 -2.75 15.41
CA THR A 100 10.66 -2.55 16.87
C THR A 100 11.60 -3.57 17.53
N PRO A 101 12.38 -3.18 18.56
CA PRO A 101 13.27 -4.10 19.25
C PRO A 101 12.48 -5.17 20.01
N LYS A 102 13.01 -6.38 20.02
CA LYS A 102 12.75 -7.38 21.06
C LYS A 102 14.07 -8.10 21.32
N MET A 103 14.51 -8.14 22.59
CA MET A 103 15.90 -8.42 23.01
C MET A 103 16.54 -9.70 22.45
N THR A 104 15.79 -10.64 21.88
CA THR A 104 16.28 -11.99 21.59
C THR A 104 16.27 -12.43 20.12
N PHE A 105 15.95 -11.59 19.13
CA PHE A 105 15.64 -12.14 17.80
C PHE A 105 16.05 -11.32 16.57
N THR A 106 17.29 -10.83 16.50
CA THR A 106 17.89 -10.32 15.24
C THR A 106 17.71 -11.32 14.08
N ASN A 107 17.81 -12.62 14.38
CA ASN A 107 17.70 -13.69 13.37
C ASN A 107 16.28 -13.77 12.78
N PHE A 108 15.26 -13.67 13.64
CA PHE A 108 13.87 -13.69 13.20
C PHE A 108 13.53 -12.46 12.36
N TRP A 109 14.06 -11.30 12.75
CA TRP A 109 13.94 -10.09 11.95
C TRP A 109 14.59 -10.26 10.57
N LYS A 110 15.85 -10.70 10.48
CA LYS A 110 16.53 -10.92 9.20
C LYS A 110 15.81 -11.94 8.32
N SER A 111 15.35 -13.05 8.90
CA SER A 111 14.54 -14.06 8.20
C SER A 111 13.24 -13.44 7.67
N THR A 112 12.55 -12.62 8.48
CA THR A 112 11.34 -11.88 8.04
C THR A 112 11.66 -10.91 6.89
N VAL A 113 12.74 -10.14 6.97
CA VAL A 113 13.13 -9.20 5.91
C VAL A 113 13.39 -9.95 4.60
N LYS A 114 14.11 -11.08 4.67
CA LYS A 114 14.39 -11.94 3.53
C LYS A 114 13.13 -12.57 2.93
N GLU A 115 12.24 -13.12 3.76
CA GLU A 115 10.98 -13.74 3.32
C GLU A 115 10.02 -12.73 2.69
N GLN A 116 9.94 -11.52 3.24
CA GLN A 116 9.05 -10.49 2.72
C GLN A 116 9.59 -9.80 1.45
N ASP A 117 10.92 -9.80 1.28
CA ASP A 117 11.64 -9.26 0.10
C ASP A 117 11.14 -7.87 -0.33
N LEU A 118 10.83 -7.03 0.66
CA LEU A 118 10.25 -5.71 0.45
C LEU A 118 11.36 -4.70 0.16
N LYS A 119 11.31 -4.05 -1.00
CA LYS A 119 12.33 -3.09 -1.43
C LYS A 119 12.52 -1.94 -0.42
N GLY A 120 13.74 -1.45 -0.29
CA GLY A 120 14.09 -0.33 0.58
C GLY A 120 15.11 -0.68 1.66
N HIS A 121 15.31 0.25 2.58
CA HIS A 121 16.25 0.11 3.69
C HIS A 121 15.56 -0.52 4.89
N HIS A 122 16.21 -1.46 5.55
CA HIS A 122 15.68 -2.17 6.71
C HIS A 122 16.60 -1.97 7.89
N MET A 123 15.99 -1.77 9.06
CA MET A 123 16.72 -1.57 10.30
C MET A 123 15.92 -2.14 11.47
N LEU A 124 16.62 -2.84 12.37
CA LEU A 124 16.10 -3.19 13.69
C LEU A 124 16.55 -2.11 14.68
N MET A 125 15.60 -1.43 15.32
CA MET A 125 15.96 -0.44 16.35
C MET A 125 16.60 -1.11 17.56
N ASN A 126 17.51 -0.39 18.22
CA ASN A 126 17.89 -0.70 19.60
C ASN A 126 16.84 -0.14 20.59
N SER A 127 16.94 -0.53 21.86
CA SER A 127 15.99 -0.11 22.91
C SER A 127 16.02 1.39 23.18
N VAL A 128 17.18 2.04 23.04
CA VAL A 128 17.36 3.49 23.24
C VAL A 128 16.61 4.26 22.16
N PHE A 129 16.82 3.90 20.89
CA PHE A 129 16.11 4.48 19.77
C PHE A 129 14.60 4.23 19.88
N TYR A 130 14.17 3.03 20.22
CA TYR A 130 12.74 2.77 20.39
C TYR A 130 12.08 3.69 21.44
N LYS A 131 12.76 3.99 22.55
CA LYS A 131 12.26 4.93 23.56
C LYS A 131 12.26 6.38 23.06
N GLU A 132 13.33 6.79 22.40
CA GLU A 132 13.46 8.12 21.79
C GLU A 132 12.37 8.37 20.74
N PHE A 133 12.14 7.40 19.86
CA PHE A 133 11.17 7.47 18.78
C PHE A 133 9.78 7.84 19.28
N TRP A 134 9.31 7.23 20.38
CA TRP A 134 7.99 7.56 20.95
C TRP A 134 7.92 8.92 21.64
N THR A 135 9.07 9.48 22.03
CA THR A 135 9.14 10.85 22.56
C THR A 135 8.88 11.86 21.46
N HIS A 136 9.40 11.60 20.24
CA HIS A 136 9.21 12.43 19.04
C HIS A 136 7.73 12.60 18.65
N PHE A 137 6.90 11.60 18.91
CA PHE A 137 5.46 11.60 18.57
C PHE A 137 4.53 11.70 19.79
N SER A 138 5.06 12.11 20.95
CA SER A 138 4.31 12.17 22.21
C SER A 138 3.04 13.05 22.16
N SER A 139 3.08 14.15 21.42
CA SER A 139 1.93 15.05 21.22
C SER A 139 0.78 14.42 20.42
N GLU A 140 1.07 13.42 19.59
CA GLU A 140 0.10 12.74 18.72
C GLU A 140 -0.69 11.65 19.48
N LYS A 141 -0.30 11.31 20.73
CA LYS A 141 -0.88 10.23 21.54
C LYS A 141 -0.93 8.87 20.82
N VAL A 142 0.01 8.62 19.91
CA VAL A 142 0.14 7.38 19.15
C VAL A 142 1.26 6.53 19.73
N SER A 143 0.95 5.29 20.09
CA SER A 143 1.92 4.29 20.56
C SER A 143 1.52 2.88 20.10
N TYR A 144 1.41 2.68 18.79
CA TYR A 144 1.05 1.38 18.21
C TYR A 144 1.84 1.10 16.92
N THR A 145 1.89 -0.18 16.54
CA THR A 145 2.35 -0.62 15.22
C THR A 145 1.21 -1.32 14.47
N PRO A 146 1.14 -1.21 13.14
CA PRO A 146 2.07 -0.45 12.29
C PRO A 146 1.81 1.06 12.32
N LEU A 147 2.87 1.85 12.15
CA LEU A 147 2.83 3.31 12.05
C LEU A 147 3.63 3.77 10.83
N TYR A 148 3.17 4.82 10.16
CA TYR A 148 3.76 5.29 8.90
C TYR A 148 4.06 6.78 8.99
N ILE A 149 5.27 7.15 8.57
CA ILE A 149 5.75 8.53 8.66
C ILE A 149 6.30 8.93 7.29
N ALA A 150 5.92 10.12 6.83
CA ALA A 150 6.60 10.82 5.75
C ALA A 150 7.62 11.79 6.35
N VAL A 151 8.81 11.84 5.75
CA VAL A 151 9.83 12.85 6.05
C VAL A 151 10.07 13.65 4.77
N GLY A 152 9.79 14.95 4.85
CA GLY A 152 10.04 15.87 3.73
C GLY A 152 11.53 16.11 3.48
N LYS A 153 11.86 16.72 2.34
CA LYS A 153 13.23 17.19 2.03
C LYS A 153 13.76 18.17 3.09
N ASP A 154 12.86 18.91 3.74
CA ASP A 154 13.12 19.82 4.87
C ASP A 154 13.27 19.10 6.22
N LYS A 155 13.30 17.77 6.23
CA LYS A 155 13.41 16.89 7.40
C LYS A 155 12.24 16.98 8.38
N LYS A 156 11.12 17.63 8.01
CA LYS A 156 9.91 17.60 8.83
C LYS A 156 9.21 16.25 8.71
N THR A 157 8.79 15.72 9.85
CA THR A 157 8.09 14.44 9.99
C THR A 157 6.58 14.63 10.05
N LYS A 158 5.83 13.75 9.39
CA LYS A 158 4.36 13.73 9.46
C LYS A 158 3.85 12.30 9.52
N ILE A 159 2.96 11.99 10.46
CA ILE A 159 2.23 10.72 10.47
C ILE A 159 1.29 10.67 9.26
N ILE A 160 1.37 9.59 8.50
CA ILE A 160 0.57 9.38 7.30
C ILE A 160 -0.29 8.13 7.43
N SER A 161 -1.28 8.01 6.54
CA SER A 161 -2.20 6.87 6.54
C SER A 161 -1.50 5.56 6.14
N SER A 162 -2.11 4.44 6.52
CA SER A 162 -1.60 3.12 6.18
C SER A 162 -1.44 2.90 4.67
N PRO A 163 -0.50 2.03 4.23
CA PRO A 163 -0.36 1.59 2.85
C PRO A 163 -1.67 1.11 2.26
N LYS A 164 -2.49 0.37 3.01
CA LYS A 164 -3.82 -0.01 2.56
C LYS A 164 -4.67 1.21 2.22
N THR A 165 -4.78 2.17 3.14
CA THR A 165 -5.57 3.40 2.92
C THR A 165 -5.03 4.26 1.78
N LEU A 166 -3.70 4.31 1.61
CA LEU A 166 -3.05 5.01 0.50
C LEU A 166 -3.35 4.32 -0.82
N LEU A 167 -3.22 2.99 -0.87
CA LEU A 167 -3.56 2.19 -2.02
C LEU A 167 -5.03 2.41 -2.38
N ASP A 168 -5.96 2.25 -1.44
CA ASP A 168 -7.39 2.50 -1.67
C ASP A 168 -7.64 3.90 -2.29
N ARG A 169 -6.93 4.94 -1.85
CA ARG A 169 -7.00 6.27 -2.46
C ARG A 169 -6.44 6.31 -3.89
N TYR A 170 -5.32 5.66 -4.16
CA TYR A 170 -4.77 5.56 -5.52
C TYR A 170 -5.72 4.85 -6.47
N ILE A 171 -6.28 3.71 -6.07
CA ILE A 171 -7.27 2.97 -6.88
C ILE A 171 -8.48 3.86 -7.18
N LEU A 172 -9.00 4.55 -6.16
CA LEU A 172 -10.12 5.46 -6.34
C LEU A 172 -9.75 6.63 -7.29
N ASN A 173 -8.52 7.13 -7.22
CA ASN A 173 -8.04 8.17 -8.12
C ASN A 173 -7.94 7.68 -9.57
N ASP A 174 -7.43 6.46 -9.80
CA ASP A 174 -7.37 5.86 -11.13
C ASP A 174 -8.78 5.67 -11.72
N CYS A 175 -9.71 5.11 -10.95
CA CYS A 175 -11.09 4.96 -11.37
C CYS A 175 -11.72 6.32 -11.73
N ASN A 176 -11.48 7.33 -10.90
CA ASN A 176 -11.97 8.69 -11.18
C ASN A 176 -11.36 9.28 -12.45
N LEU A 177 -10.07 9.04 -12.71
CA LEU A 177 -9.39 9.51 -13.91
C LEU A 177 -9.95 8.82 -15.16
N VAL A 178 -10.17 7.50 -15.12
CA VAL A 178 -10.78 6.74 -16.19
C VAL A 178 -12.18 7.25 -16.50
N ILE A 179 -12.98 7.51 -15.47
CA ILE A 179 -14.35 8.04 -15.62
C ILE A 179 -14.31 9.45 -16.20
N ALA A 180 -13.52 10.35 -15.64
CA ALA A 180 -13.43 11.73 -16.13
C ALA A 180 -12.98 11.78 -17.60
N THR A 181 -11.99 10.94 -17.95
CA THR A 181 -11.49 10.81 -19.32
C THR A 181 -12.59 10.28 -20.25
N PHE A 182 -13.28 9.21 -19.85
CA PHE A 182 -14.36 8.65 -20.64
C PHE A 182 -15.51 9.63 -20.84
N VAL A 183 -15.94 10.34 -19.78
CA VAL A 183 -17.02 11.33 -19.86
C VAL A 183 -16.63 12.48 -20.78
N ARG A 184 -15.38 12.97 -20.68
CA ARG A 184 -14.84 13.98 -21.60
C ARG A 184 -14.90 13.49 -23.05
N ASP A 185 -14.44 12.26 -23.30
CA ASP A 185 -14.33 11.71 -24.66
C ASP A 185 -15.69 11.36 -25.28
N ASN A 186 -16.74 11.22 -24.46
CA ASN A 186 -18.09 10.88 -24.89
C ASN A 186 -19.11 11.98 -24.56
N LEU A 187 -18.65 13.21 -24.32
CA LEU A 187 -19.50 14.27 -23.76
C LEU A 187 -20.69 14.59 -24.66
N ASP A 188 -20.50 14.61 -25.98
CA ASP A 188 -21.56 14.92 -26.95
C ASP A 188 -22.68 13.87 -26.95
N VAL A 189 -22.34 12.61 -26.66
CA VAL A 189 -23.32 11.53 -26.53
C VAL A 189 -24.00 11.54 -25.17
N ILE A 190 -23.27 11.90 -24.12
CA ILE A 190 -23.76 11.90 -22.73
C ILE A 190 -24.67 13.11 -22.45
N ARG A 191 -24.27 14.30 -22.90
CA ARG A 191 -24.90 15.59 -22.55
C ARG A 191 -26.41 15.65 -22.83
N PRO A 192 -26.95 15.16 -23.97
CA PRO A 192 -28.40 15.19 -24.25
C PRO A 192 -29.25 14.33 -23.31
N HIS A 193 -28.62 13.44 -22.54
CA HIS A 193 -29.30 12.46 -21.69
C HIS A 193 -29.24 12.79 -20.20
N LEU A 194 -28.51 13.84 -19.84
CA LEU A 194 -28.48 14.35 -18.48
C LEU A 194 -29.67 15.28 -18.25
N LEU A 195 -30.24 15.22 -17.04
CA LEU A 195 -31.37 16.06 -16.66
C LEU A 195 -31.01 17.54 -16.85
N ARG A 196 -32.00 18.37 -17.23
CA ARG A 196 -31.85 19.82 -17.46
C ARG A 196 -31.37 20.61 -16.24
N ASP A 197 -31.32 19.99 -15.06
CA ASP A 197 -30.93 20.63 -13.83
C ASP A 197 -29.49 20.28 -13.44
N ARG A 198 -28.64 21.32 -13.49
CA ARG A 198 -27.26 21.46 -13.01
C ARG A 198 -26.17 21.13 -14.03
N ASP A 199 -25.23 22.06 -14.16
CA ASP A 199 -23.98 22.00 -14.94
C ASP A 199 -22.98 20.91 -14.46
N LYS A 200 -23.44 19.93 -13.68
CA LYS A 200 -22.62 18.92 -13.02
C LYS A 200 -23.27 17.55 -13.08
N LEU A 201 -22.52 16.58 -13.56
CA LEU A 201 -22.86 15.17 -13.53
C LEU A 201 -22.33 14.55 -12.24
N ARG A 202 -23.24 14.12 -11.35
CA ARG A 202 -22.87 13.29 -10.20
C ARG A 202 -22.78 11.83 -10.62
N ILE A 203 -21.57 11.27 -10.65
CA ILE A 203 -21.32 9.84 -10.82
C ILE A 203 -21.00 9.24 -9.45
N SER A 204 -21.91 8.41 -8.94
CA SER A 204 -21.63 7.61 -7.75
C SER A 204 -21.06 6.26 -8.14
N ILE A 205 -19.93 5.90 -7.55
CA ILE A 205 -19.29 4.60 -7.71
C ILE A 205 -19.46 3.83 -6.40
N ALA A 206 -20.33 2.85 -6.41
CA ALA A 206 -20.52 1.96 -5.27
C ALA A 206 -19.79 0.66 -5.54
N LEU A 207 -18.56 0.55 -5.01
CA LEU A 207 -17.83 -0.70 -4.98
C LEU A 207 -18.42 -1.54 -3.85
N ASN A 208 -19.36 -2.42 -4.18
CA ASN A 208 -20.00 -3.30 -3.21
C ASN A 208 -19.26 -4.63 -3.16
N LYS A 209 -18.90 -5.03 -1.95
CA LYS A 209 -18.39 -6.37 -1.65
C LYS A 209 -19.59 -7.26 -1.35
N ASP A 210 -20.32 -7.69 -2.37
CA ASP A 210 -21.31 -8.76 -2.16
C ASP A 210 -20.60 -10.11 -2.21
N ALA A 211 -20.74 -10.92 -1.17
CA ALA A 211 -19.88 -12.09 -0.92
C ALA A 211 -20.11 -13.27 -1.89
N SER A 212 -21.05 -13.14 -2.82
CA SER A 212 -21.38 -14.14 -3.84
C SER A 212 -21.02 -13.72 -5.26
N VAL A 213 -20.75 -12.42 -5.50
CA VAL A 213 -20.37 -11.88 -6.81
C VAL A 213 -19.51 -10.63 -6.57
N ASP A 214 -18.22 -10.68 -6.92
CA ASP A 214 -17.38 -9.48 -7.05
C ASP A 214 -17.99 -8.57 -8.13
N SER A 215 -18.93 -7.72 -7.73
CA SER A 215 -19.69 -6.84 -8.62
C SER A 215 -19.45 -5.39 -8.23
N VAL A 216 -18.65 -4.74 -9.06
CA VAL A 216 -18.57 -3.28 -9.09
C VAL A 216 -19.89 -2.78 -9.64
N SER A 217 -20.73 -2.17 -8.80
CA SER A 217 -21.95 -1.50 -9.25
C SER A 217 -21.67 -0.01 -9.40
N CYS A 218 -21.42 0.42 -10.62
CA CYS A 218 -21.33 1.83 -10.90
C CYS A 218 -22.73 2.40 -11.16
N PHE A 219 -22.89 3.69 -10.88
CA PHE A 219 -24.00 4.54 -11.32
C PHE A 219 -25.25 4.62 -10.43
N SER A 220 -25.35 5.76 -9.76
CA SER A 220 -26.60 6.49 -9.62
C SER A 220 -26.38 7.91 -10.16
N ILE A 221 -27.09 8.29 -11.23
CA ILE A 221 -27.22 9.69 -11.66
C ILE A 221 -28.26 10.32 -10.73
N ALA A 222 -27.96 11.49 -10.17
CA ALA A 222 -28.83 12.14 -9.18
C ALA A 222 -30.29 12.24 -9.69
N GLY A 223 -31.21 11.50 -9.04
CA GLY A 223 -32.65 11.73 -9.15
C GLY A 223 -33.53 10.66 -9.81
N LYS A 224 -32.99 9.54 -10.35
CA LYS A 224 -33.86 8.44 -10.85
C LYS A 224 -33.33 7.03 -10.53
N GLU A 225 -34.25 6.13 -10.19
CA GLU A 225 -34.01 4.71 -9.95
C GLU A 225 -33.53 3.95 -11.20
N LYS A 226 -32.79 2.85 -10.93
CA LYS A 226 -32.26 1.86 -11.91
C LYS A 226 -33.28 1.42 -12.97
N SER A 227 -34.58 1.42 -12.66
CA SER A 227 -35.65 0.98 -13.57
C SER A 227 -35.82 1.89 -14.79
N SER A 228 -35.52 3.19 -14.68
CA SER A 228 -35.65 4.15 -15.79
C SER A 228 -34.41 4.24 -16.70
N ILE A 229 -33.29 3.63 -16.29
CA ILE A 229 -32.01 3.62 -17.02
C ILE A 229 -31.92 2.41 -17.97
N LYS A 230 -32.77 1.39 -17.77
CA LYS A 230 -32.76 0.11 -18.49
C LYS A 230 -32.82 0.23 -20.02
N ASN A 231 -33.25 1.38 -20.55
CA ASN A 231 -33.40 1.65 -21.97
C ASN A 231 -32.39 2.63 -22.61
N ARG A 232 -31.30 3.09 -21.95
CA ARG A 232 -30.43 4.09 -22.61
C ARG A 232 -28.90 3.91 -22.50
N ILE A 233 -28.35 3.79 -23.71
CA ILE A 233 -27.03 4.13 -24.26
C ILE A 233 -25.89 3.14 -23.95
N GLU A 234 -25.43 2.48 -25.01
CA GLU A 234 -24.28 1.59 -25.05
C GLU A 234 -23.03 2.19 -24.38
N VAL A 235 -22.85 3.51 -24.49
CA VAL A 235 -21.81 4.30 -23.82
C VAL A 235 -21.74 4.06 -22.31
N TRP A 236 -22.87 3.93 -21.61
CA TRP A 236 -22.83 3.66 -20.16
C TRP A 236 -22.41 2.23 -19.82
N LYS A 237 -22.75 1.25 -20.66
CA LYS A 237 -22.27 -0.12 -20.49
C LYS A 237 -20.77 -0.20 -20.75
N GLN A 238 -20.27 0.51 -21.75
CA GLN A 238 -18.83 0.61 -22.03
C GLN A 238 -18.08 1.25 -20.87
N LEU A 239 -18.64 2.29 -20.24
CA LEU A 239 -18.03 2.87 -19.04
C LEU A 239 -18.01 1.87 -17.88
N ASP A 240 -19.11 1.14 -17.63
CA ASP A 240 -19.19 0.13 -16.57
C ASP A 240 -18.12 -0.95 -16.76
N LEU A 241 -18.00 -1.48 -18.00
CA LEU A 241 -16.96 -2.43 -18.38
C LEU A 241 -15.56 -1.86 -18.14
N LYS A 242 -15.29 -0.63 -18.57
CA LYS A 242 -13.98 0.02 -18.41
C LYS A 242 -13.62 0.26 -16.95
N ILE A 243 -14.59 0.64 -16.10
CA ILE A 243 -14.37 0.77 -14.66
C ILE A 243 -14.12 -0.60 -14.05
N LYS A 244 -14.86 -1.64 -14.43
CA LYS A 244 -14.66 -2.99 -13.93
C LYS A 244 -13.29 -3.53 -14.31
N GLU A 245 -12.87 -3.38 -15.57
CA GLU A 245 -11.52 -3.76 -16.03
C GLU A 245 -10.43 -3.01 -15.25
N THR A 246 -10.60 -1.70 -15.04
CA THR A 246 -9.68 -0.89 -14.24
C THR A 246 -9.63 -1.39 -12.80
N PHE A 247 -10.79 -1.66 -12.20
CA PHE A 247 -10.88 -2.16 -10.84
C PHE A 247 -10.24 -3.54 -10.72
N ASP A 248 -10.58 -4.49 -11.60
CA ASP A 248 -10.07 -5.86 -11.58
C ASP A 248 -8.55 -5.90 -11.81
N ALA A 249 -8.02 -5.05 -12.69
CA ALA A 249 -6.57 -4.90 -12.91
C ALA A 249 -5.83 -4.41 -11.66
N ILE A 250 -6.51 -3.65 -10.79
CA ILE A 250 -5.89 -3.00 -9.64
C ILE A 250 -6.20 -3.74 -8.31
N ALA A 251 -7.36 -4.39 -8.21
CA ALA A 251 -7.93 -4.96 -7.00
C ALA A 251 -7.79 -6.49 -6.95
N ALA A 252 -6.57 -7.01 -7.11
CA ALA A 252 -6.28 -8.44 -6.87
C ALA A 252 -6.43 -8.88 -5.39
N GLU A 253 -6.73 -7.96 -4.47
CA GLU A 253 -7.01 -8.27 -3.07
C GLU A 253 -8.34 -7.67 -2.64
N LYS A 254 -9.01 -8.35 -1.70
CA LYS A 254 -10.30 -7.98 -1.08
C LYS A 254 -10.26 -6.59 -0.42
N ILE A 255 -10.28 -5.54 -1.23
CA ILE A 255 -10.34 -4.15 -0.79
C ILE A 255 -11.77 -3.85 -0.37
N ASN A 256 -11.92 -3.22 0.79
CA ASN A 256 -13.22 -2.92 1.37
C ASN A 256 -13.52 -1.44 1.14
N PHE A 257 -14.00 -1.11 -0.05
CA PHE A 257 -14.40 0.26 -0.35
C PHE A 257 -15.75 0.56 0.29
N LYS A 258 -15.81 1.64 1.06
CA LYS A 258 -17.08 2.30 1.35
C LYS A 258 -17.44 3.15 0.13
N ARG A 259 -18.74 3.20 -0.21
CA ARG A 259 -19.33 3.97 -1.32
C ARG A 259 -18.62 5.32 -1.52
N SER A 260 -18.20 5.61 -2.74
CA SER A 260 -17.60 6.89 -3.11
C SER A 260 -18.45 7.58 -4.17
N SER A 261 -18.50 8.91 -4.14
CA SER A 261 -19.19 9.70 -5.15
C SER A 261 -18.26 10.76 -5.68
N ILE A 262 -18.23 10.89 -7.00
CA ILE A 262 -17.53 11.97 -7.68
C ILE A 262 -18.54 12.85 -8.41
N ASP A 263 -18.41 14.15 -8.19
CA ASP A 263 -19.10 15.17 -8.96
C ASP A 263 -18.17 15.60 -10.10
N LEU A 264 -18.60 15.36 -11.33
CA LEU A 264 -17.88 15.73 -12.53
C LEU A 264 -18.54 16.97 -13.17
N PRO A 265 -17.76 17.99 -13.52
CA PRO A 265 -18.28 19.11 -14.29
C PRO A 265 -18.67 18.65 -15.69
N MET A 266 -19.66 19.30 -16.29
CA MET A 266 -20.11 19.03 -17.66
C MET A 266 -19.39 19.88 -18.72
N ASP A 267 -18.48 20.76 -18.28
CA ASP A 267 -17.66 21.58 -19.15
C ASP A 267 -16.33 20.88 -19.48
N VAL A 268 -15.95 20.86 -20.76
CA VAL A 268 -14.73 20.19 -21.25
C VAL A 268 -13.46 20.82 -20.67
N LYS A 269 -13.44 22.14 -20.50
CA LYS A 269 -12.28 22.87 -19.97
C LYS A 269 -12.11 22.56 -18.48
N GLU A 270 -13.19 22.52 -17.71
CA GLU A 270 -13.18 22.11 -16.31
C GLU A 270 -12.79 20.63 -16.14
N LEU A 271 -13.34 19.73 -16.97
CA LEU A 271 -12.94 18.31 -16.99
C LEU A 271 -11.45 18.15 -17.30
N SER A 272 -10.94 18.90 -18.29
CA SER A 272 -9.53 18.88 -18.65
C SER A 272 -8.65 19.40 -17.53
N ALA A 273 -9.08 20.44 -16.81
CA ALA A 273 -8.38 20.93 -15.62
C ALA A 273 -8.37 19.88 -14.50
N MET A 274 -9.50 19.20 -14.25
CA MET A 274 -9.56 18.13 -13.25
C MET A 274 -8.66 16.94 -13.59
N ILE A 275 -8.62 16.52 -14.85
CA ILE A 275 -7.75 15.45 -15.33
C ILE A 275 -6.28 15.81 -15.06
N ARG A 276 -5.88 17.04 -15.42
CA ARG A 276 -4.51 17.54 -15.19
C ARG A 276 -4.14 17.60 -13.71
N LEU A 277 -5.06 18.02 -12.85
CA LEU A 277 -4.83 18.09 -11.39
C LEU A 277 -4.69 16.71 -10.74
N ARG A 278 -5.27 15.66 -11.35
CA ARG A 278 -5.21 14.29 -10.82
C ARG A 278 -4.08 13.45 -11.44
N SER A 279 -3.51 13.89 -12.56
CA SER A 279 -2.37 13.24 -13.21
C SER A 279 -1.01 13.70 -12.65
N ASN A 280 -0.99 14.75 -11.84
CA ASN A 280 0.19 15.30 -11.16
C ASN A 280 0.20 14.90 -9.68
#